data_AF-A0A3R9AKN9-F1
#
_entry.id   AF-A0A3R9AKN9-F1
#
_cell.length_a   1.000
_cell.length_b   1.000
_cell.length_c   1.000
_cell.angle_alpha   90.00
_cell.angle_beta   90.00
_cell.angle_gamma   90.00
#
_symmetry.space_group_name_H-M   'P 1'
#
loop_
_entity.id
_entity.type
_entity.pdbx_description
1 polymer ?
#
loop_
_entity_poly.entity_id
_entity_poly.type
_entity_poly.pdbx_seq_one_letter_code
_entity_poly.pdbx_strand_id
1 'polypeptide(L)'
;MIIYGVALLAICTLAGVILGDMLGVLLGVKSNVGGVGIAMILLICARLWMQKRGGMTKECEMGVGFWGALYIPVVVAMAAQQNVVTALKGGPVAVLAAIGSVVICAFTITLISRTNRGAPLPPLEAEPLEVPIAAPAGGR
;
A
#
# COMPACT_ATOMS: atom_id res chain seq x y z
N MET A 1 21.74 4.12 8.41
CA MET A 1 21.83 3.19 7.27
C MET A 1 20.45 2.91 6.69
N ILE A 2 20.34 2.79 5.37
CA ILE A 2 19.09 2.48 4.62
C ILE A 2 18.36 1.25 5.19
N ILE A 3 19.14 0.28 5.70
CA ILE A 3 18.66 -0.96 6.34
C ILE A 3 17.70 -0.67 7.52
N TYR A 4 17.87 0.43 8.25
CA TYR A 4 16.96 0.75 9.37
C TYR A 4 15.54 1.07 8.91
N GLY A 5 15.38 1.74 7.76
CA GLY A 5 14.07 2.02 7.18
C GLY A 5 13.36 0.74 6.72
N VAL A 6 14.12 -0.16 6.08
CA VAL A 6 13.62 -1.47 5.67
C VAL A 6 13.26 -2.35 6.87
N ALA A 7 14.10 -2.36 7.91
CA ALA A 7 13.85 -3.10 9.13
C ALA A 7 12.59 -2.60 9.85
N LEU A 8 12.40 -1.28 9.93
CA LEU A 8 11.18 -0.70 10.48
C LEU A 8 9.94 -1.14 9.70
N LEU A 9 9.98 -1.03 8.36
CA LEU A 9 8.89 -1.46 7.49
C LEU A 9 8.57 -2.95 7.67
N ALA A 10 9.59 -3.80 7.74
CA ALA A 10 9.43 -5.24 7.97
C ALA A 10 8.81 -5.54 9.34
N ILE A 11 9.25 -4.86 10.41
CA ILE A 11 8.70 -5.03 11.77
C ILE A 11 7.23 -4.59 11.81
N CYS A 12 6.91 -3.43 11.25
CA CYS A 12 5.53 -2.94 11.19
C CYS A 12 4.63 -3.88 10.39
N THR A 13 5.13 -4.42 9.27
CA THR A 13 4.40 -5.39 8.44
C THR A 13 4.18 -6.70 9.17
N LEU A 14 5.21 -7.27 9.79
CA LEU A 14 5.10 -8.51 10.56
C LEU A 14 4.12 -8.36 11.73
N ALA A 15 4.25 -7.28 12.51
CA ALA A 15 3.34 -7.00 13.61
C ALA A 15 1.89 -6.81 13.12
N GLY A 16 1.69 -6.09 12.02
CA GLY A 16 0.36 -5.90 11.43
C GLY A 16 -0.28 -7.19 10.96
N VAL A 17 0.48 -8.09 10.30
CA VAL A 17 -0.02 -9.40 9.86
C VAL A 17 -0.43 -10.25 11.06
N ILE A 18 0.42 -10.35 12.09
CA ILE A 18 0.12 -11.11 13.32
C ILE A 18 -1.16 -10.58 13.98
N LEU A 19 -1.29 -9.25 14.11
CA LEU A 19 -2.49 -8.63 14.69
C LEU A 19 -3.73 -8.86 13.82
N GLY A 20 -3.60 -8.82 12.49
CA GLY A 20 -4.68 -9.10 11.55
C GLY A 20 -5.16 -10.55 11.61
N ASP A 21 -4.26 -11.50 11.83
CA ASP A 21 -4.61 -12.92 12.02
C ASP A 21 -5.29 -13.14 13.37
N MET A 22 -4.79 -12.52 14.44
CA MET A 22 -5.44 -12.55 15.76
C MET A 22 -6.86 -11.97 15.71
N LEU A 23 -7.05 -10.85 15.01
CA LEU A 23 -8.37 -10.27 14.76
C LEU A 23 -9.26 -11.20 13.94
N GLY A 24 -8.71 -11.90 12.95
CA GLY A 24 -9.44 -12.90 12.17
C GLY A 24 -9.97 -14.03 13.03
N VAL A 25 -9.14 -14.58 13.91
CA VAL A 25 -9.54 -15.62 14.87
C VAL A 25 -10.62 -15.09 15.82
N LEU A 26 -10.46 -13.87 16.34
CA LEU A 26 -11.43 -13.26 17.25
C LEU A 26 -12.80 -13.01 16.60
N LEU A 27 -12.80 -12.65 15.31
CA LEU A 27 -14.02 -12.46 14.51
C LEU A 27 -14.57 -13.77 13.92
N GLY A 28 -13.92 -14.91 14.16
CA GLY A 28 -14.33 -16.22 13.67
C GLY A 28 -14.15 -16.41 12.15
N VAL A 29 -13.33 -15.58 11.49
CA VAL A 29 -13.03 -15.68 10.06
C VAL A 29 -11.68 -16.34 9.82
N LYS A 30 -11.62 -17.25 8.85
CA LYS A 30 -10.40 -18.00 8.48
C LYS A 30 -9.44 -17.20 7.59
N SER A 31 -9.38 -15.88 7.76
CA SER A 31 -8.58 -15.00 6.91
C SER A 31 -8.04 -13.81 7.70
N ASN A 32 -6.91 -13.27 7.23
CA ASN A 32 -6.30 -12.10 7.82
C ASN A 32 -7.21 -10.88 7.66
N VAL A 33 -7.60 -10.26 8.77
CA VAL A 33 -8.49 -9.09 8.75
C VAL A 33 -7.65 -7.82 8.76
N GLY A 34 -7.25 -7.39 7.56
CA GLY A 34 -6.69 -6.05 7.36
C GLY A 34 -5.30 -5.82 7.94
N GLY A 35 -4.47 -6.86 8.12
CA GLY A 35 -3.13 -6.76 8.69
C GLY A 35 -2.21 -5.76 7.99
N VAL A 36 -2.37 -5.56 6.68
CA VAL A 36 -1.67 -4.51 5.92
C VAL A 36 -2.07 -3.11 6.38
N GLY A 37 -3.36 -2.86 6.61
CA GLY A 37 -3.85 -1.57 7.11
C GLY A 37 -3.37 -1.29 8.53
N ILE A 38 -3.34 -2.33 9.38
CA ILE A 38 -2.78 -2.25 10.73
C ILE A 38 -1.28 -1.90 10.66
N ALA A 39 -0.54 -2.55 9.76
CA ALA A 39 0.87 -2.25 9.54
C ALA A 39 1.10 -0.79 9.09
N MET A 40 0.25 -0.25 8.22
CA MET A 40 0.33 1.16 7.80
C MET A 40 0.14 2.12 8.97
N ILE A 41 -0.85 1.87 9.83
CA ILE A 41 -1.10 2.70 11.02
C ILE A 41 0.10 2.62 11.98
N LEU A 42 0.63 1.42 12.23
CA LEU A 42 1.82 1.23 13.07
C LEU A 42 3.02 1.98 12.51
N LEU A 43 3.23 1.94 11.19
CA LEU A 43 4.32 2.63 10.53
C LEU A 43 4.17 4.16 10.64
N ILE A 44 2.96 4.70 10.47
CA ILE A 44 2.68 6.13 10.67
C ILE A 44 2.97 6.53 12.12
N CYS A 45 2.49 5.76 13.09
CA CYS A 45 2.74 6.02 14.52
C CYS A 45 4.23 5.98 14.85
N ALA A 46 4.96 4.96 14.36
CA ALA A 46 6.39 4.83 14.56
C ALA A 46 7.16 5.99 13.92
N ARG A 47 6.78 6.40 12.71
CA ARG A 47 7.34 7.57 12.02
C ARG A 47 7.14 8.84 12.84
N LEU A 48 5.90 9.14 13.24
CA LEU A 48 5.58 10.33 14.05
C LEU A 48 6.35 10.36 15.38
N TRP A 49 6.51 9.20 16.02
CA TRP A 49 7.25 9.09 17.27
C TRP A 49 8.76 9.33 17.10
N MET A 50 9.37 8.77 16.04
CA MET A 50 10.78 9.01 15.74
C MET A 50 11.05 10.44 15.30
N GLN A 51 10.14 11.07 14.54
CA GLN A 51 10.25 12.50 14.18
C GLN A 51 10.27 13.39 15.42
N LYS A 52 9.35 13.17 16.37
CA LYS A 52 9.29 13.95 17.62
C LYS A 52 10.54 13.81 18.50
N ARG A 53 11.25 12.67 18.42
CA ARG A 53 12.47 12.40 19.19
C ARG A 53 13.78 12.69 18.43
N GLY A 54 13.69 13.24 17.21
CA GLY A 54 14.88 13.52 16.37
C GLY A 54 15.60 12.27 15.85
N GLY A 55 14.98 11.08 15.95
CA GLY A 55 15.56 9.80 15.52
C GLY A 55 15.39 9.50 14.04
N MET A 56 14.69 10.37 13.30
CA MET A 56 14.52 10.20 11.86
C MET A 56 15.74 10.69 11.09
N THR A 57 16.63 9.75 10.80
CA THR A 57 17.74 9.94 9.88
C THR A 57 17.25 9.90 8.44
N LYS A 58 17.80 10.74 7.55
CA LYS A 58 17.47 10.76 6.10
C LYS A 58 17.57 9.37 5.46
N GLU A 59 18.51 8.56 5.92
CA GLU A 59 18.71 7.20 5.42
C GLU A 59 17.55 6.25 5.78
N CYS A 60 16.86 6.46 6.91
CA CYS A 60 15.66 5.71 7.26
C CYS A 60 14.49 6.03 6.33
N GLU A 61 14.32 7.31 5.95
CA GLU A 61 13.34 7.72 4.95
C GLU A 61 13.63 7.11 3.58
N MET A 62 14.89 7.12 3.15
CA MET A 62 15.30 6.50 1.89
C MET A 62 15.00 4.99 1.88
N GLY A 63 15.17 4.28 3.01
CA GLY A 63 14.86 2.86 3.10
C GLY A 63 13.37 2.53 2.94
N VAL A 64 12.48 3.37 3.49
CA VAL A 64 11.03 3.24 3.29
C VAL A 64 10.65 3.67 1.86
N GLY A 65 11.23 4.76 1.36
CA GLY A 65 11.03 5.27 0.01
C GLY A 65 11.45 4.27 -1.08
N PHE A 66 12.55 3.54 -0.86
CA PHE A 66 13.00 2.46 -1.74
C PHE A 66 11.93 1.38 -1.94
N TRP A 67 11.26 0.95 -0.87
CA TRP A 67 10.13 0.01 -0.99
C TRP A 67 8.90 0.63 -1.66
N GLY A 68 8.66 1.92 -1.43
CA GLY A 68 7.65 2.69 -2.14
C GLY A 68 7.90 2.74 -3.65
N ALA A 69 9.15 2.88 -4.08
CA ALA A 69 9.53 2.85 -5.50
C ALA A 69 9.30 1.47 -6.14
N LEU A 70 9.39 0.39 -5.36
CA LEU A 70 9.08 -0.98 -5.79
C LEU A 70 7.57 -1.30 -5.80
N TYR A 71 6.69 -0.34 -5.54
CA TYR A 71 5.23 -0.55 -5.53
C TYR A 71 4.70 -1.10 -6.86
N ILE A 72 5.11 -0.53 -7.99
CA ILE A 72 4.61 -0.91 -9.32
C ILE A 72 4.83 -2.41 -9.59
N PRO A 73 6.06 -2.95 -9.55
CA PRO A 73 6.28 -4.36 -9.82
C PRO A 73 5.61 -5.29 -8.80
N VAL A 74 5.52 -4.90 -7.52
CA VAL A 74 4.86 -5.72 -6.49
C VAL A 74 3.36 -5.83 -6.74
N VAL A 75 2.70 -4.73 -7.11
CA VAL A 75 1.26 -4.75 -7.45
C VAL A 75 1.00 -5.54 -8.72
N VAL A 76 1.87 -5.42 -9.72
CA VAL A 76 1.78 -6.21 -10.95
C VAL A 76 1.91 -7.70 -10.63
N ALA A 77 2.86 -8.09 -9.77
CA ALA A 77 3.01 -9.47 -9.33
C ALA A 77 1.76 -9.98 -8.59
N MET A 78 1.16 -9.17 -7.71
CA MET A 78 -0.08 -9.49 -7.01
C MET A 78 -1.26 -9.67 -7.97
N ALA A 79 -1.38 -8.79 -8.98
CA ALA A 79 -2.42 -8.86 -10.00
C ALA A 79 -2.26 -10.12 -10.87
N ALA A 80 -1.02 -10.51 -11.20
CA ALA A 80 -0.73 -11.70 -12.00
C ALA A 80 -1.15 -13.02 -11.32
N GLN A 81 -1.27 -13.04 -9.98
CA GLN A 81 -1.76 -14.21 -9.25
C GLN A 81 -3.30 -14.38 -9.30
N GLN A 82 -4.03 -13.40 -9.83
CA GLN A 82 -5.50 -13.46 -9.87
C GLN A 82 -5.99 -14.36 -11.02
N ASN A 83 -6.90 -15.29 -10.72
CA ASN A 83 -7.46 -16.21 -11.72
C ASN A 83 -8.70 -15.61 -12.41
N VAL A 84 -8.48 -14.98 -13.55
CA VAL A 84 -9.54 -14.33 -14.36
C VAL A 84 -10.55 -15.34 -14.92
N VAL A 85 -10.11 -16.55 -15.25
CA VAL A 85 -10.98 -17.59 -15.83
C VAL A 85 -12.02 -18.03 -14.81
N THR A 86 -11.62 -18.23 -13.55
CA THR A 86 -12.55 -18.56 -12.46
C THR A 86 -13.52 -17.40 -12.21
N ALA A 87 -13.05 -16.15 -12.27
CA ALA A 87 -13.90 -14.98 -12.10
C ALA A 87 -14.99 -14.89 -13.19
N LEU A 88 -14.65 -15.13 -14.46
CA LEU A 88 -15.60 -15.10 -15.58
C LEU A 88 -16.59 -16.27 -15.55
N LYS A 89 -16.17 -17.45 -15.05
CA LYS A 89 -17.07 -18.60 -14.85
C LYS A 89 -18.15 -18.35 -13.80
N GLY A 90 -18.01 -17.31 -12.96
CA GLY A 90 -19.07 -16.85 -12.05
C GLY A 90 -20.32 -16.29 -12.77
N GLY A 91 -20.29 -16.16 -14.10
CA GLY A 91 -21.42 -15.75 -14.92
C GLY A 91 -21.69 -14.24 -14.91
N PRO A 92 -22.77 -13.79 -15.56
CA PRO A 92 -23.09 -12.37 -15.72
C PRO A 92 -23.30 -11.64 -14.39
N VAL A 93 -23.79 -12.34 -13.37
CA VAL A 93 -24.04 -11.79 -12.03
C VAL A 93 -22.74 -11.34 -11.35
N ALA A 94 -21.63 -12.06 -11.54
CA ALA A 94 -20.34 -11.67 -10.97
C ALA A 94 -19.83 -10.35 -11.56
N VAL A 95 -20.00 -10.15 -12.87
CA VAL A 95 -19.61 -8.91 -13.56
C VAL A 95 -20.47 -7.74 -13.12
N LEU A 96 -21.80 -7.93 -13.03
CA LEU A 96 -22.71 -6.90 -12.55
C LEU A 96 -22.45 -6.52 -11.09
N ALA A 97 -22.14 -7.48 -10.22
CA ALA A 97 -21.78 -7.22 -8.84
C ALA A 97 -20.46 -6.43 -8.72
N ALA A 98 -19.44 -6.80 -9.52
CA ALA A 98 -18.16 -6.08 -9.55
C ALA A 98 -18.34 -4.62 -9.99
N ILE A 99 -18.99 -4.39 -11.13
CA ILE A 99 -19.23 -3.03 -11.63
C ILE A 99 -20.14 -2.25 -10.68
N GLY A 100 -21.22 -2.87 -10.20
CA GLY A 100 -22.16 -2.25 -9.28
C GLY A 100 -21.50 -1.78 -7.97
N SER A 101 -20.68 -2.63 -7.36
CA SER A 101 -19.92 -2.27 -6.14
C SER A 101 -18.94 -1.12 -6.38
N VAL A 102 -18.21 -1.12 -7.51
CA VAL A 102 -17.32 -0.01 -7.88
C VAL A 102 -18.08 1.31 -8.03
N VAL A 103 -19.21 1.28 -8.76
CA VAL A 103 -20.05 2.47 -8.97
C VAL A 103 -20.61 3.01 -7.66
N ILE A 104 -21.12 2.13 -6.78
CA ILE A 104 -21.66 2.54 -5.47
C ILE A 104 -20.57 3.16 -4.60
N CYS A 105 -19.38 2.55 -4.52
CA CYS A 105 -18.26 3.10 -3.77
C CYS A 105 -17.81 4.46 -4.34
N ALA A 106 -17.66 4.57 -5.66
CA ALA A 106 -17.27 5.81 -6.32
C ALA A 106 -18.30 6.93 -6.12
N PHE A 107 -19.59 6.62 -6.21
CA PHE A 107 -20.66 7.58 -5.97
C PHE A 107 -20.66 8.05 -4.50
N THR A 108 -20.50 7.12 -3.55
CA THR A 108 -20.41 7.44 -2.12
C THR A 108 -19.22 8.35 -1.82
N ILE A 109 -18.04 8.04 -2.35
CA ILE A 109 -16.85 8.89 -2.22
C ILE A 109 -17.10 10.28 -2.82
N THR A 110 -17.71 10.33 -4.00
CA THR A 110 -18.03 11.60 -4.69
C THR A 110 -18.99 12.46 -3.85
N LEU A 111 -20.02 11.87 -3.25
CA LEU A 111 -20.95 12.59 -2.37
C LEU A 111 -20.25 13.13 -1.11
N ILE A 112 -19.44 12.30 -0.46
CA ILE A 112 -18.67 12.70 0.74
C ILE A 112 -17.69 13.83 0.38
N SER A 113 -16.94 13.66 -0.71
CA SER A 113 -15.94 14.64 -1.18
C SER A 113 -16.57 15.97 -1.59
N ARG A 114 -17.76 15.96 -2.21
CA ARG A 114 -18.50 17.20 -2.55
C ARG A 114 -18.95 17.97 -1.31
N THR A 115 -19.23 17.28 -0.21
CA THR A 115 -19.65 17.89 1.05
C THR A 115 -18.46 18.44 1.84
N ASN A 116 -17.27 17.83 1.67
CA ASN A 116 -16.08 18.14 2.45
C ASN A 116 -14.92 18.57 1.54
N ARG A 117 -14.97 19.82 1.03
CA ARG A 117 -13.87 20.40 0.24
C ARG A 117 -12.69 20.71 1.17
N GLY A 118 -11.81 19.73 1.35
CA GLY A 118 -10.48 19.97 1.93
C GLY A 118 -9.68 20.92 1.03
N ALA A 119 -8.88 21.80 1.64
CA ALA A 119 -7.93 22.62 0.90
C ALA A 119 -6.97 21.72 0.10
N PRO A 120 -6.67 22.02 -1.17
CA PRO A 120 -5.70 21.25 -1.95
C PRO A 120 -4.37 21.17 -1.20
N LEU A 121 -3.82 19.96 -1.09
CA LEU A 121 -2.47 19.79 -0.56
C LEU A 121 -1.49 20.61 -1.42
N PRO A 122 -0.48 21.26 -0.81
CA PRO A 122 0.58 21.92 -1.56
C PRO A 122 1.15 20.96 -2.62
N PRO A 123 1.46 21.44 -3.84
CA PRO A 123 2.04 20.59 -4.87
C PRO A 123 3.24 19.83 -4.30
N LEU A 124 3.22 18.51 -4.42
CA LEU A 124 4.40 17.68 -4.16
C LEU A 124 5.49 18.17 -5.11
N GLU A 125 6.54 18.78 -4.57
CA GLU A 125 7.77 19.04 -5.32
C GLU A 125 8.21 17.69 -5.89
N ALA A 126 8.19 17.57 -7.22
CA ALA A 126 8.63 16.37 -7.90
C ALA A 126 10.13 16.21 -7.62
N GLU A 127 10.50 15.42 -6.62
CA GLU A 127 11.85 14.85 -6.62
C GLU A 127 11.99 14.10 -7.95
N PRO A 128 13.03 14.39 -8.74
CA PRO A 128 13.22 13.76 -10.03
C PRO A 128 13.20 12.26 -9.84
N LEU A 129 12.33 11.61 -10.61
CA LEU A 129 12.41 10.18 -10.88
C LEU A 129 13.76 9.96 -11.59
N GLU A 130 14.84 9.78 -10.82
CA GLU A 130 16.07 9.17 -11.32
C GLU A 130 15.72 7.73 -11.64
N VAL A 131 15.09 7.55 -12.81
CA VAL A 131 15.05 6.28 -13.52
C VAL A 131 16.51 5.94 -13.75
N PRO A 132 17.07 4.88 -13.13
CA PRO A 132 18.36 4.40 -13.52
C PRO A 132 18.17 3.91 -14.96
N ILE A 133 18.60 4.74 -15.90
CA ILE A 133 18.64 4.38 -17.31
C ILE A 133 19.54 3.15 -17.34
N ALA A 134 18.95 1.99 -17.58
CA ALA A 134 19.71 0.76 -17.77
C ALA A 134 20.77 1.06 -18.83
N ALA A 135 22.04 1.04 -18.43
CA ALA A 135 23.16 1.25 -19.34
C ALA A 135 22.98 0.26 -20.51
N PRO A 136 23.19 0.71 -21.77
CA PRO A 136 23.08 -0.20 -22.90
C PRO A 136 24.09 -1.33 -22.67
N ALA A 137 23.61 -2.57 -22.70
CA ALA A 137 24.47 -3.74 -22.71
C ALA A 137 25.41 -3.60 -23.91
N GLY A 138 26.64 -3.17 -23.62
CA GLY A 138 27.68 -2.92 -24.61
C GLY A 138 27.96 -4.20 -25.38
N GLY A 139 27.95 -4.08 -26.71
CA GLY A 139 28.35 -5.15 -27.59
C GLY A 139 29.82 -5.52 -27.39
N ARG A 140 30.07 -6.82 -27.44
CA ARG A 140 31.07 -7.45 -28.30
C ARG A 140 30.47 -8.77 -28.78
#